data_AF-A0A1F6PB30-F1
#
_entry.id   AF-A0A1F6PB30-F1
#
_cell.length_a   1.000
_cell.length_b   1.000
_cell.length_c   1.000
_cell.angle_alpha   90.00
_cell.angle_beta   90.00
_cell.angle_gamma   90.00
#
_symmetry.space_group_name_H-M   'P 1'
#
loop_
_entity.id
_entity.type
_entity.pdbx_description
1 polymer ?
#
loop_
_entity_poly.entity_id
_entity_poly.type
_entity_poly.pdbx_seq_one_letter_code
_entity_poly.pdbx_strand_id
1 'polypeptide(L)'
;MSDLQTAEEKGRKLGVLIASLNISEEEREALLSLLPQMTEAQLEEFTNVLEVKYLQAATKDTDKKLADDLQAVDDKFQEELGKVNADTIKALDSIV
;
A
#
# COMPACT_ATOMS: atom_id res chain seq x y z
N MET A 1 -10.54 30.91 4.37
CA MET A 1 -11.19 30.20 3.25
C MET A 1 -12.67 30.23 3.51
N SER A 2 -13.52 30.38 2.48
CA SER A 2 -14.98 30.29 2.70
C SER A 2 -15.38 28.82 2.88
N ASP A 3 -16.39 28.54 3.70
CA ASP A 3 -16.86 27.17 3.97
C ASP A 3 -17.23 26.39 2.69
N LEU A 4 -17.65 27.11 1.65
CA LEU A 4 -17.92 26.59 0.31
C LEU A 4 -16.68 26.01 -0.39
N GLN A 5 -15.52 26.66 -0.27
CA GLN A 5 -14.27 26.16 -0.87
C GLN A 5 -13.84 24.85 -0.20
N THR A 6 -13.99 24.76 1.12
CA THR A 6 -13.65 23.56 1.89
C THR A 6 -14.59 22.39 1.56
N ALA A 7 -15.89 22.65 1.38
CA ALA A 7 -16.85 21.63 0.94
C ALA A 7 -16.56 21.11 -0.47
N GLU A 8 -16.18 21.98 -1.40
CA GLU A 8 -15.84 21.59 -2.77
C GLU A 8 -14.58 20.72 -2.82
N GLU A 9 -13.53 21.07 -2.06
CA GLU A 9 -12.30 20.27 -1.96
C GLU A 9 -12.58 18.89 -1.37
N LYS A 10 -13.35 18.82 -0.27
CA LYS A 10 -13.77 17.56 0.35
C LYS A 10 -14.57 16.69 -0.65
N GLY A 11 -15.51 17.30 -1.36
CA GLY A 11 -16.32 16.61 -2.37
C GLY A 11 -15.49 16.08 -3.54
N ARG A 12 -14.55 16.89 -4.06
CA ARG A 12 -13.64 16.48 -5.14
C ARG A 12 -12.77 15.30 -4.72
N LYS A 13 -12.20 15.37 -3.52
CA LYS A 13 -11.37 14.29 -2.95
C LYS A 13 -12.15 12.98 -2.85
N LEU A 14 -13.34 13.02 -2.24
CA LEU A 14 -14.20 11.86 -2.11
C LEU A 14 -14.61 11.29 -3.48
N GLY A 15 -14.92 12.15 -4.46
CA GLY A 15 -15.23 11.75 -5.82
C GLY A 15 -14.09 11.00 -6.51
N VAL A 16 -12.85 11.48 -6.37
CA VAL A 16 -11.66 10.78 -6.89
C VAL A 16 -11.47 9.41 -6.23
N LEU A 17 -11.63 9.35 -4.91
CA LEU A 17 -11.48 8.09 -4.17
C LEU A 17 -12.53 7.06 -4.59
N ILE A 18 -13.79 7.48 -4.73
CA ILE A 18 -14.86 6.61 -5.24
C ILE A 18 -14.53 6.17 -6.68
N ALA A 19 -14.11 7.10 -7.55
CA ALA A 19 -13.72 6.80 -8.93
C ALA A 19 -12.64 5.70 -9.03
N SER A 20 -11.72 5.68 -8.07
CA SER A 20 -10.63 4.70 -8.00
C SER A 20 -11.06 3.27 -7.60
N LEU A 21 -12.27 3.11 -7.05
CA LEU A 21 -12.77 1.80 -6.62
C LEU A 21 -13.05 0.89 -7.82
N ASN A 22 -12.59 -0.35 -7.72
CA ASN A 22 -12.89 -1.42 -8.67
C ASN A 22 -14.25 -2.07 -8.33
N ILE A 23 -15.33 -1.33 -8.59
CA ILE A 23 -16.73 -1.72 -8.35
C ILE A 23 -17.56 -1.49 -9.62
N SER A 24 -18.71 -2.16 -9.73
CA SER A 24 -19.63 -1.98 -10.85
C SER A 24 -20.23 -0.57 -10.88
N GLU A 25 -20.78 -0.18 -12.02
CA GLU A 25 -21.48 1.11 -12.15
C GLU A 25 -22.70 1.18 -11.23
N GLU A 26 -23.45 0.08 -11.11
CA GLU A 26 -24.62 -0.04 -10.23
C GLU A 26 -24.22 0.10 -8.74
N GLU A 27 -23.12 -0.53 -8.33
CA GLU A 27 -22.58 -0.39 -6.97
C GLU A 27 -22.11 1.04 -6.69
N ARG A 28 -21.51 1.69 -7.69
CA ARG A 28 -21.05 3.08 -7.61
C ARG A 28 -22.21 4.06 -7.49
N GLU A 29 -23.27 3.88 -8.27
CA GLU A 29 -24.49 4.68 -8.19
C GLU A 29 -25.19 4.50 -6.84
N ALA A 30 -25.32 3.27 -6.37
CA ALA A 30 -25.87 2.98 -5.05
C ALA A 30 -25.06 3.69 -3.95
N LEU A 31 -23.73 3.63 -4.02
CA LEU A 31 -22.86 4.35 -3.08
C LEU A 31 -23.07 5.87 -3.12
N LEU A 32 -23.09 6.46 -4.32
CA LEU A 32 -23.30 7.91 -4.50
C LEU A 32 -24.68 8.35 -3.97
N SER A 33 -25.70 7.50 -4.07
CA SER A 33 -27.04 7.79 -3.55
C SER A 33 -27.11 7.83 -2.02
N LEU A 34 -26.17 7.20 -1.32
CA LEU A 34 -26.11 7.15 0.13
C LEU A 34 -25.39 8.36 0.74
N LEU A 35 -24.45 8.98 0.00
CA LEU A 35 -23.64 10.10 0.49
C LEU A 35 -24.46 11.28 1.05
N PRO A 36 -25.56 11.73 0.42
CA PRO A 36 -26.35 12.85 0.93
C PRO A 36 -27.05 12.55 2.26
N GLN A 37 -27.19 11.27 2.63
CA GLN A 37 -27.82 10.86 3.89
C GLN A 37 -26.83 10.75 5.04
N MET A 38 -25.53 10.83 4.76
CA MET A 38 -24.48 10.76 5.76
C MET A 38 -24.30 12.11 6.45
N THR A 39 -24.01 12.05 7.75
CA THR A 39 -23.53 13.22 8.49
C THR A 39 -22.11 13.59 8.06
N GLU A 40 -21.66 14.81 8.36
CA GLU A 40 -20.29 15.24 8.05
C GLU A 40 -19.23 14.30 8.65
N ALA A 41 -19.43 13.87 9.91
CA ALA A 41 -18.53 12.93 10.57
C ALA A 41 -18.47 11.57 9.86
N GLN A 42 -19.61 11.08 9.37
CA GLN A 42 -19.67 9.83 8.61
C GLN A 42 -18.99 9.97 7.23
N LEU A 43 -19.15 11.10 6.56
CA LEU A 43 -18.46 11.39 5.30
C LEU A 43 -16.94 11.47 5.50
N GLU A 44 -16.49 12.06 6.61
CA GLU A 44 -15.08 12.15 6.96
C GLU A 44 -14.48 10.77 7.26
N GLU A 45 -15.16 9.97 8.09
CA GLU A 45 -14.74 8.60 8.39
C GLU A 45 -14.70 7.73 7.12
N PHE A 46 -15.73 7.83 6.29
CA PHE A 46 -15.80 7.13 5.01
C PHE A 46 -14.66 7.54 4.07
N THR A 47 -14.39 8.84 3.95
CA THR A 47 -13.27 9.37 3.16
C THR A 47 -11.94 8.80 3.63
N ASN A 48 -11.70 8.77 4.95
CA ASN A 48 -10.46 8.24 5.53
C ASN A 48 -10.28 6.75 5.21
N VAL A 49 -11.35 5.95 5.29
CA VAL A 49 -11.30 4.53 4.92
C VAL A 49 -10.93 4.36 3.44
N LEU A 50 -11.53 5.15 2.56
CA LEU A 50 -11.23 5.09 1.13
C LEU A 50 -9.79 5.52 0.81
N GLU A 51 -9.24 6.51 1.51
CA GLU A 51 -7.85 6.92 1.35
C GLU A 51 -6.87 5.81 1.72
N VAL A 52 -7.09 5.14 2.85
CA VAL A 52 -6.25 4.01 3.27
C VAL A 52 -6.29 2.92 2.22
N LYS A 53 -7.47 2.60 1.68
CA LYS A 53 -7.63 1.60 0.62
C LYS A 53 -6.94 2.01 -0.68
N TYR A 54 -7.07 3.27 -1.08
CA TYR A 54 -6.40 3.82 -2.25
C TYR A 54 -4.88 3.74 -2.12
N LEU A 55 -4.33 4.14 -0.97
CA LEU A 55 -2.90 4.04 -0.69
C LEU A 55 -2.42 2.60 -0.71
N GLN A 56 -3.14 1.69 -0.04
CA GLN A 56 -2.82 0.25 -0.06
C GLN A 56 -2.80 -0.33 -1.48
N ALA A 57 -3.74 0.08 -2.34
CA ALA A 57 -3.76 -0.34 -3.73
C ALA A 57 -2.58 0.24 -4.52
N ALA A 58 -2.23 1.51 -4.28
CA ALA A 58 -1.15 2.21 -4.95
C ALA A 58 0.26 1.71 -4.53
N THR A 59 0.44 1.28 -3.28
CA THR A 59 1.75 0.82 -2.78
C THR A 59 1.97 -0.67 -2.89
N LYS A 60 0.93 -1.47 -3.21
CA LYS A 60 1.01 -2.94 -3.24
C LYS A 60 2.19 -3.49 -4.03
N ASP A 61 2.50 -2.90 -5.18
CA ASP A 61 3.62 -3.33 -6.03
C ASP A 61 4.98 -2.85 -5.50
N THR A 62 5.02 -1.67 -4.87
CA THR A 62 6.22 -1.12 -4.22
C THR A 62 6.58 -1.94 -2.98
N ASP A 63 5.60 -2.29 -2.17
CA ASP A 63 5.78 -3.09 -0.95
C ASP A 63 6.26 -4.50 -1.31
N LYS A 64 5.69 -5.09 -2.37
CA LYS A 64 6.14 -6.38 -2.90
C LYS A 64 7.58 -6.31 -3.41
N LYS A 65 7.91 -5.28 -4.20
CA LYS A 65 9.27 -5.10 -4.73
C LYS A 65 10.30 -4.96 -3.60
N LEU A 66 9.98 -4.19 -2.55
CA LEU A 66 10.85 -4.03 -1.40
C LEU A 66 11.06 -5.36 -0.66
N ALA A 67 10.00 -6.17 -0.50
CA ALA A 67 10.11 -7.49 0.10
C ALA A 67 11.01 -8.43 -0.73
N ASP A 68 10.84 -8.43 -2.05
CA ASP A 68 11.65 -9.22 -2.98
C ASP A 68 13.13 -8.78 -2.94
N ASP A 69 13.39 -7.47 -2.91
CA ASP A 69 14.74 -6.90 -2.81
C ASP A 69 15.43 -7.29 -1.48
N LEU A 70 14.68 -7.28 -0.36
CA LEU A 70 15.18 -7.71 0.95
C LEU A 70 15.51 -9.21 0.97
N GLN A 71 14.64 -10.05 0.39
CA GLN A 71 14.90 -11.48 0.28
C GLN A 71 16.17 -11.75 -0.54
N ALA A 72 16.36 -11.03 -1.65
CA ALA A 72 17.55 -11.17 -2.49
C ALA A 72 18.85 -10.77 -1.75
N VAL A 73 18.78 -9.82 -0.81
CA VAL A 73 19.93 -9.45 0.04
C VAL A 73 20.23 -10.56 1.05
N ASP A 74 19.21 -11.13 1.69
CA ASP A 74 19.39 -12.23 2.64
C ASP A 74 19.97 -13.48 1.96
N ASP A 75 19.44 -13.85 0.80
CA ASP A 75 19.93 -15.00 0.02
C ASP A 75 21.42 -14.85 -0.34
N LYS A 76 21.84 -13.66 -0.78
CA LYS A 76 23.25 -13.35 -1.06
C LYS A 76 24.10 -13.42 0.19
N PHE A 77 23.60 -12.91 1.32
CA PHE A 77 24.32 -12.97 2.58
C PHE A 77 24.55 -14.41 3.03
N GLN A 78 23.53 -15.28 2.94
CA GLN A 78 23.66 -16.70 3.25
C GLN A 78 24.62 -17.43 2.29
N GLU A 79 24.60 -17.09 1.00
CA GLU A 79 25.52 -17.65 0.01
C GLU A 79 26.99 -17.31 0.35
N GLU A 80 27.27 -16.04 0.66
CA GLU A 80 28.61 -15.59 1.04
C GLU A 80 29.06 -16.20 2.38
N LEU A 81 28.16 -16.31 3.37
CA LEU A 81 28.44 -17.04 4.62
C LEU A 81 28.81 -18.50 4.36
N GLY A 82 28.09 -19.16 3.46
CA GLY A 82 28.37 -20.53 3.03
C GLY A 82 29.75 -20.66 2.39
N LYS A 83 30.13 -19.72 1.51
CA LYS A 83 31.46 -19.68 0.88
C LYS A 83 32.56 -19.50 1.92
N VAL A 84 32.42 -18.51 2.80
CA VAL A 84 33.39 -18.23 3.87
C VAL A 84 33.57 -19.45 4.78
N ASN A 85 32.48 -20.11 5.17
CA ASN A 85 32.57 -21.32 5.98
C ASN A 85 33.25 -22.47 5.23
N ALA A 86 32.90 -22.70 3.96
CA ALA A 86 33.52 -23.73 3.14
C ALA A 86 35.02 -23.50 2.93
N ASP A 87 35.43 -22.25 2.70
CA ASP A 87 36.83 -21.87 2.52
C ASP A 87 37.60 -21.96 3.85
N THR A 88 36.97 -21.60 4.97
CA THR A 88 37.57 -21.75 6.31
C THR A 88 37.79 -23.21 6.67
N ILE A 89 36.84 -24.10 6.36
CA ILE A 89 36.98 -25.55 6.57
C ILE A 89 38.11 -26.10 5.70
N LYS A 90 38.19 -25.74 4.42
CA LYS A 90 39.30 -26.16 3.54
C LYS A 90 40.66 -25.68 4.06
N ALA A 91 40.74 -24.44 4.57
CA ALA A 91 41.96 -23.91 5.14
C ALA A 91 42.39 -24.68 6.40
N LEU A 92 41.45 -25.03 7.28
CA LEU A 92 41.70 -25.86 8.46
C LEU A 92 42.19 -27.27 8.09
N ASP A 93 41.55 -27.93 7.12
CA ASP A 93 41.95 -29.26 6.64
C ASP A 93 43.34 -29.26 5.98
N SER A 94 43.78 -28.13 5.41
CA SER A 94 45.12 -28.00 4.83
C SER A 94 46.25 -27.75 5.83
N ILE A 95 45.92 -27.54 7.11
CA ILE A 95 46.87 -27.29 8.20
C ILE A 95 47.06 -28.54 9.10
N VAL A 96 46.13 -29.50 9.06
CA VAL A 96 46.19 -30.79 9.77
C VAL A 96 46.81 -31.87 8.88
#